data_AF-A0A9D2G8K0-F1
#
_entry.id   AF-A0A9D2G8K0-F1
#
_cell.length_a   1.000
_cell.length_b   1.000
_cell.length_c   1.000
_cell.angle_alpha   90.00
_cell.angle_beta   90.00
_cell.angle_gamma   90.00
#
_symmetry.space_group_name_H-M   'P 1'
#
loop_
_entity.id
_entity.type
_entity.pdbx_description
1 polymer ?
#
loop_
_entity_poly.entity_id
_entity_poly.type
_entity_poly.pdbx_seq_one_letter_code
_entity_poly.pdbx_strand_id
1 'polypeptide(L)'
;SYEKAVDLEQAAAYPQIFYTSNSGLRPVVDRMFEQVKVRPQIAYEIEEDGSMAGLVAQNFGIAVMPEIPVLKQLEVDVVPLRNQHQKRYVYMACGKDKYQPPLVSKFADYVKRRGF
;
A
#
# COMPACT_ATOMS: atom_id res chain seq x y z
N SER A 1 27.40 -3.14 -0.64
CA SER A 1 26.63 -3.57 0.54
C SER A 1 25.23 -3.07 0.31
N TYR A 2 24.26 -3.94 0.03
CA TYR A 2 22.87 -3.49 -0.19
C TYR A 2 22.27 -3.05 1.15
N GLU A 3 21.67 -1.86 1.20
CA GLU A 3 20.99 -1.37 2.41
C GLU A 3 19.78 -2.26 2.71
N LYS A 4 19.66 -2.76 3.95
CA LYS A 4 18.58 -3.68 4.38
C LYS A 4 17.21 -3.02 4.53
N ALA A 5 17.17 -1.69 4.49
CA ALA A 5 15.99 -0.84 4.57
C ALA A 5 16.40 0.57 4.13
N VAL A 6 15.46 1.44 3.75
CA VAL A 6 15.72 2.84 3.37
C VAL A 6 14.83 3.80 4.15
N ASP A 7 15.29 5.04 4.35
CA ASP A 7 14.44 6.11 4.88
C ASP A 7 13.52 6.64 3.78
N LEU A 8 12.36 7.16 4.17
CA LEU A 8 11.36 7.64 3.20
C LEU A 8 11.87 8.86 2.41
N GLU A 9 12.74 9.66 3.01
CA GLU A 9 13.42 10.80 2.41
C GLU A 9 14.38 10.37 1.30
N GLN A 10 15.05 9.22 1.45
CA GLN A 10 15.89 8.64 0.41
C GLN A 10 15.04 8.16 -0.77
N ALA A 11 13.91 7.50 -0.48
CA ALA A 11 12.96 7.11 -1.51
C ALA A 11 12.38 8.33 -2.26
N ALA A 12 12.06 9.41 -1.54
CA ALA A 12 11.46 10.63 -2.09
C ALA A 12 12.32 11.33 -3.15
N ALA A 13 13.63 11.07 -3.17
CA ALA A 13 14.56 11.64 -4.14
C ALA A 13 14.35 11.11 -5.58
N TYR A 14 13.58 10.04 -5.73
CA TYR A 14 13.26 9.42 -7.02
C TYR A 14 11.80 9.71 -7.43
N PRO A 15 11.48 9.74 -8.73
CA PRO A 15 10.10 9.87 -9.20
C PRO A 15 9.20 8.78 -8.64
N GLN A 16 8.11 9.18 -8.00
CA GLN A 16 7.15 8.26 -7.39
C GLN A 16 6.03 7.91 -8.38
N ILE A 17 5.75 6.62 -8.48
CA ILE A 17 4.46 6.10 -8.95
C ILE A 17 3.57 6.05 -7.71
N PHE A 18 2.56 6.90 -7.69
CA PHE A 18 1.79 7.23 -6.49
C PHE A 18 0.35 6.74 -6.58
N TYR A 19 -0.36 6.72 -5.45
CA TYR A 19 -1.78 6.36 -5.44
C TYR A 19 -2.65 7.51 -5.93
N THR A 20 -3.70 7.22 -6.70
CA THR A 20 -4.74 8.23 -6.99
C THR A 20 -5.51 8.61 -5.72
N SER A 21 -6.19 9.75 -5.74
CA SER A 21 -7.06 10.21 -4.64
C SER A 21 -8.23 9.27 -4.31
N ASN A 22 -8.59 8.36 -5.22
CA ASN A 22 -9.63 7.36 -5.01
C ASN A 22 -9.16 6.15 -4.21
N SER A 23 -7.84 5.93 -4.12
CA SER A 23 -7.30 4.80 -3.38
C SER A 23 -7.36 5.03 -1.86
N GLY A 24 -7.84 4.02 -1.14
CA GLY A 24 -7.81 4.02 0.34
C GLY A 24 -6.39 4.05 0.92
N LEU A 25 -5.35 3.84 0.11
CA LEU A 25 -3.95 3.96 0.51
C LEU A 25 -3.38 5.37 0.37
N ARG A 26 -3.96 6.21 -0.49
CA ARG A 26 -3.45 7.56 -0.73
C ARG A 26 -3.29 8.37 0.57
N PRO A 27 -4.30 8.44 1.48
CA PRO A 27 -4.13 9.18 2.74
C PRO A 27 -3.06 8.59 3.67
N VAL A 28 -2.76 7.30 3.57
CA VAL A 28 -1.74 6.64 4.38
C VAL A 28 -0.36 7.04 3.89
N VAL A 29 -0.12 6.95 2.58
CA VAL A 29 1.17 7.30 1.98
C VAL A 29 1.41 8.81 2.07
N ASP A 30 0.40 9.64 1.82
CA ASP A 30 0.49 11.10 2.03
C ASP A 30 0.95 11.43 3.45
N ARG A 31 0.32 10.83 4.47
CA ARG A 31 0.70 11.03 5.87
C ARG A 31 2.14 10.64 6.15
N MET A 32 2.65 9.57 5.52
CA MET A 32 4.04 9.16 5.68
C MET A 32 4.99 10.25 5.17
N PHE A 33 4.74 10.80 3.98
CA PHE A 33 5.55 11.88 3.41
C PHE A 33 5.40 13.20 4.19
N GLU A 34 4.20 13.51 4.68
CA GLU A 34 3.95 14.67 5.54
C GLU A 34 4.74 14.60 6.85
N GLN A 35 4.85 13.42 7.47
CA GLN A 35 5.58 13.23 8.73
C GLN A 35 7.07 13.53 8.60
N VAL A 36 7.67 13.19 7.46
CA VAL A 36 9.07 13.52 7.15
C VAL A 36 9.21 14.90 6.49
N LYS A 37 8.11 15.63 6.29
CA LYS A 37 8.04 16.97 5.68
C LYS A 37 8.65 17.02 4.27
N VAL A 38 8.54 15.94 3.52
CA VAL A 38 9.01 15.85 2.14
C VAL A 38 7.83 15.80 1.19
N ARG A 39 7.93 16.53 0.07
CA ARG A 39 6.97 16.42 -1.04
C ARG A 39 7.63 15.61 -2.16
N PRO A 40 7.20 14.36 -2.41
CA PRO A 40 7.77 13.58 -3.50
C PRO A 40 7.38 14.16 -4.85
N GLN A 41 8.25 13.97 -5.85
CA GLN A 41 7.88 14.19 -7.24
C GLN A 41 6.97 13.04 -7.70
N ILE A 42 5.68 13.33 -7.91
CA ILE A 42 4.72 12.35 -8.44
C ILE A 42 4.84 12.35 -9.96
N ALA A 43 5.29 11.24 -10.55
CA ALA A 43 5.39 11.07 -12.00
C ALA A 43 4.12 10.47 -12.60
N TYR A 44 3.50 9.53 -11.88
CA TYR A 44 2.29 8.83 -12.29
C TYR A 44 1.38 8.61 -11.07
N GLU A 45 0.07 8.61 -11.30
CA GLU A 45 -0.92 8.22 -10.28
C GLU A 45 -1.69 6.98 -10.76
N ILE A 46 -1.73 5.94 -9.92
CA ILE A 46 -2.30 4.63 -10.21
C ILE A 46 -3.21 4.21 -9.05
N GLU A 47 -4.37 3.62 -9.36
CA GLU A 47 -5.33 3.19 -8.34
C GLU A 47 -5.08 1.75 -7.86
N GLU A 48 -4.70 0.87 -8.77
CA GLU A 48 -4.60 -0.58 -8.55
C GLU A 48 -3.14 -1.02 -8.31
N ASP A 49 -2.93 -1.83 -7.26
CA ASP A 49 -1.60 -2.16 -6.76
C ASP A 49 -0.76 -2.96 -7.78
N GLY A 50 -1.35 -3.89 -8.53
CA GLY A 50 -0.65 -4.68 -9.53
C GLY A 50 -0.14 -3.85 -10.71
N SER A 51 -0.94 -2.89 -11.15
CA SER A 51 -0.60 -1.94 -12.22
C SER A 51 0.55 -1.03 -11.79
N MET A 52 0.52 -0.55 -10.54
CA MET A 52 1.62 0.21 -9.94
C MET A 52 2.92 -0.60 -9.94
N ALA A 53 2.86 -1.86 -9.46
CA ALA A 53 4.01 -2.76 -9.45
C ALA A 53 4.55 -3.05 -10.86
N GLY A 54 3.67 -3.19 -11.86
CA GLY A 54 4.06 -3.37 -13.26
C GLY A 54 4.86 -2.18 -13.81
N LEU A 55 4.46 -0.94 -13.49
CA LEU A 55 5.21 0.25 -13.90
C LEU A 55 6.57 0.35 -13.21
N VAL A 56 6.66 -0.02 -11.93
CA VAL A 56 7.95 -0.12 -11.21
C VAL A 56 8.85 -1.14 -11.89
N ALA A 57 8.33 -2.33 -12.23
CA ALA A 57 9.08 -3.38 -12.93
C ALA A 57 9.59 -2.94 -14.31
N GLN A 58 8.96 -1.93 -14.93
CA GLN A 58 9.41 -1.35 -16.20
C GLN A 58 10.28 -0.10 -16.02
N ASN A 59 10.77 0.18 -14.79
CA ASN A 59 11.64 1.30 -14.46
C ASN A 59 11.04 2.71 -14.69
N PHE A 60 9.72 2.87 -14.60
CA PHE A 60 9.07 4.18 -14.73
C PHE A 60 9.21 5.05 -13.46
N GLY A 61 9.65 4.47 -12.36
CA GLY A 61 9.81 5.13 -11.07
C GLY A 61 9.84 4.11 -9.93
N ILE A 62 9.75 4.59 -8.69
CA ILE A 62 9.61 3.74 -7.50
C ILE A 62 8.25 3.96 -6.84
N ALA A 63 7.82 3.05 -5.97
CA ALA A 63 6.54 3.16 -5.27
C ALA A 63 6.67 2.82 -3.78
N VAL A 64 5.94 3.56 -2.95
CA VAL A 64 5.69 3.21 -1.56
C VAL A 64 4.32 2.54 -1.48
N MET A 65 4.32 1.22 -1.30
CA MET A 65 3.12 0.39 -1.35
C MET A 65 3.21 -0.78 -0.37
N PRO A 66 2.07 -1.41 0.02
CA PRO A 66 2.11 -2.64 0.81
C PRO A 66 2.77 -3.77 0.02
N GLU A 67 3.39 -4.71 0.74
CA GLU A 67 3.86 -5.94 0.13
C GLU A 67 2.66 -6.82 -0.27
N ILE A 68 2.54 -7.10 -1.57
CA ILE A 68 1.48 -7.94 -2.13
C ILE A 68 2.07 -9.13 -2.89
N PRO A 69 1.35 -10.26 -3.01
CA PRO A 69 1.91 -11.49 -3.58
C PRO A 69 2.49 -11.34 -4.99
N VAL A 70 1.92 -10.46 -5.83
CA VAL A 70 2.37 -10.26 -7.22
C VAL A 70 3.80 -9.73 -7.31
N LEU A 71 4.31 -9.02 -6.29
CA LEU A 71 5.69 -8.51 -6.30
C LEU A 71 6.72 -9.64 -6.44
N LYS A 72 6.42 -10.84 -5.93
CA LYS A 72 7.30 -12.02 -6.02
C LYS A 72 7.41 -12.58 -7.44
N GLN A 73 6.55 -12.15 -8.35
CA GLN A 73 6.50 -12.59 -9.74
C GLN A 73 7.03 -11.52 -10.70
N LEU A 74 7.33 -10.32 -10.21
CA LEU A 74 7.83 -9.20 -10.99
C LEU A 74 9.33 -9.00 -10.71
N GLU A 75 10.03 -8.47 -11.71
CA GLU A 75 11.45 -8.09 -11.57
C GLU A 75 11.53 -6.74 -10.85
N VAL A 76 11.32 -6.77 -9.53
CA VAL A 76 11.36 -5.59 -8.66
C VAL A 76 12.13 -5.88 -7.39
N ASP A 77 12.88 -4.89 -6.91
CA ASP A 77 13.51 -4.95 -5.60
C ASP A 77 12.55 -4.39 -4.54
N VAL A 78 12.19 -5.23 -3.57
CA VAL A 78 11.36 -4.81 -2.42
C VAL A 78 12.27 -4.44 -1.26
N VAL A 79 12.32 -3.15 -0.93
CA VAL A 79 13.16 -2.62 0.16
C VAL A 79 12.26 -2.12 1.30
N PRO A 80 12.42 -2.63 2.53
CA PRO A 80 11.66 -2.14 3.68
C PRO A 80 11.95 -0.67 3.97
N LEU A 81 10.95 0.09 4.45
CA LEU A 81 11.23 1.43 4.98
C LEU A 81 11.71 1.33 6.43
N ARG A 82 12.67 2.16 6.81
CA ARG A 82 13.10 2.34 8.20
C ARG A 82 12.00 3.05 9.00
N ASN A 83 11.94 2.79 10.30
CA ASN A 83 11.07 3.48 11.25
C ASN A 83 9.58 3.52 10.84
N GLN A 84 9.06 2.41 10.29
CA GLN A 84 7.64 2.27 9.98
C GLN A 84 6.79 2.19 11.25
N HIS A 85 6.42 3.35 11.82
CA HIS A 85 5.46 3.44 12.92
C HIS A 85 4.00 3.39 12.45
N GLN A 86 3.76 3.47 11.14
CA GLN A 86 2.42 3.42 10.55
C GLN A 86 1.93 1.97 10.44
N LYS A 87 0.82 1.67 11.12
CA LYS A 87 0.09 0.41 10.95
C LYS A 87 -1.12 0.66 10.08
N ARG A 88 -1.27 -0.13 9.01
CA ARG A 88 -2.51 -0.20 8.24
C ARG A 88 -3.40 -1.27 8.84
N TYR A 89 -4.64 -0.90 9.13
CA TYR A 89 -5.68 -1.85 9.54
C TYR A 89 -6.60 -2.10 8.35
N VAL A 90 -6.89 -3.38 8.10
CA VAL A 90 -7.89 -3.80 7.12
C VAL A 90 -9.16 -4.14 7.90
N TYR A 91 -10.29 -3.56 7.48
CA TYR A 91 -11.57 -3.70 8.17
C TYR A 91 -12.59 -4.40 7.28
N MET A 92 -13.44 -5.21 7.91
CA MET A 92 -14.65 -5.72 7.29
C MET A 92 -15.79 -4.72 7.55
N ALA A 93 -16.31 -4.09 6.50
CA ALA A 93 -17.47 -3.22 6.60
C ALA A 93 -18.77 -4.03 6.51
N CYS A 94 -19.68 -3.84 7.47
CA CYS A 94 -20.99 -4.48 7.49
C CYS A 94 -22.10 -3.43 7.61
N GLY A 95 -23.17 -3.56 6.83
CA GLY A 95 -24.35 -2.70 6.96
C GLY A 95 -25.03 -2.94 8.31
N LYS A 96 -25.13 -1.89 9.14
CA LYS A 96 -25.67 -1.96 10.51
C LYS A 96 -27.18 -2.26 10.53
N ASP A 97 -27.91 -1.70 9.56
CA ASP A 97 -29.39 -1.68 9.57
C ASP A 97 -30.01 -2.53 8.46
N LYS A 98 -29.26 -3.52 7.94
CA LYS A 98 -29.75 -4.43 6.90
C LYS A 98 -29.84 -5.84 7.43
N TYR A 99 -30.92 -6.54 7.08
CA TYR A 99 -31.02 -7.97 7.32
C TYR A 99 -29.82 -8.69 6.68
N GLN A 100 -29.11 -9.48 7.48
CA GLN A 100 -28.01 -10.30 7.02
C GLN A 100 -28.46 -11.76 7.01
N PRO A 101 -28.51 -12.42 5.84
CA PRO A 101 -28.79 -13.85 5.78
C PRO A 101 -27.81 -14.63 6.68
N PRO A 102 -28.22 -15.76 7.29
CA PRO A 102 -27.35 -16.55 8.17
C PRO A 102 -26.00 -16.94 7.55
N LEU A 103 -25.95 -17.12 6.22
CA LEU A 103 -24.71 -17.39 5.48
C LEU A 103 -23.72 -16.22 5.54
N VAL A 104 -24.21 -14.97 5.46
CA VAL A 104 -23.38 -13.76 5.54
C VAL A 104 -22.77 -13.65 6.94
N SER A 105 -23.55 -13.91 8.00
CA SER A 105 -23.04 -13.92 9.38
C SER A 105 -21.98 -15.01 9.58
N LYS A 106 -22.23 -16.23 9.08
CA LYS A 106 -21.24 -17.32 9.13
C LYS A 106 -19.94 -16.96 8.41
N PHE A 107 -20.03 -16.30 7.26
CA PHE A 107 -18.87 -15.84 6.51
C PHE A 107 -18.12 -14.73 7.26
N ALA A 108 -18.84 -13.74 7.80
CA ALA A 108 -18.26 -12.68 8.61
C ALA A 108 -17.48 -13.23 9.82
N ASP A 109 -18.03 -14.22 10.51
CA ASP A 109 -17.36 -14.89 11.64
C ASP A 109 -16.14 -15.70 11.18
N TYR A 110 -16.23 -16.35 10.01
CA TYR A 110 -15.10 -17.05 9.43
C TYR A 110 -13.93 -16.10 9.10
N VAL A 111 -14.22 -14.94 8.50
CA VAL A 111 -13.21 -13.91 8.19
C VAL A 111 -12.57 -13.39 9.48
N LYS A 112 -13.37 -13.07 10.51
CA LYS A 112 -12.87 -12.59 11.82
C LYS A 112 -11.96 -13.62 12.52
N ARG A 113 -12.26 -14.91 12.43
CA ARG A 113 -11.47 -15.97 13.08
C ARG A 113 -10.12 -16.21 12.42
N ARG A 114 -10.04 -16.08 11.09
CA ARG A 114 -8.78 -16.37 10.38
C ARG A 114 -7.74 -15.28 10.53
N GLY A 115 -8.15 -14.04 10.82
CA GLY A 115 -7.25 -12.89 10.80
C GLY A 115 -6.70 -12.64 9.39
N PHE A 116 -6.29 -11.40 9.14
CA PHE A 116 -5.42 -11.07 8.02
C PHE A 116 -4.06 -10.70 8.60
#